data_AF-X1MTZ8-F1
#
_entry.id   AF-X1MTZ8-F1
#
_cell.length_a   1.000
_cell.length_b   1.000
_cell.length_c   1.000
_cell.angle_alpha   90.00
_cell.angle_beta   90.00
_cell.angle_gamma   90.00
#
_symmetry.space_group_name_H-M   'P 1'
#
loop_
_entity.id
_entity.type
_entity.pdbx_description
1 polymer ?
#
loop_
_entity_poly.entity_id
_entity_poly.type
_entity_poly.pdbx_seq_one_letter_code
_entity_poly.pdbx_strand_id
1 'polypeptide(L)'
;ASEKKVRVIVDAENYRQRREEFLKRLAFKMGEKAKKTRKTVTIDPRSPHDRRIVHLALKGDYQLQTKSDGEGFFKSVFIIPNKKKIDKDQND
;
A
#
# COMPACT_ATOMS: atom_id res chain seq x y z
N ALA A 1 -10.91 29.15 29.90
CA ALA A 1 -11.82 28.38 29.03
C ALA A 1 -10.98 27.58 28.04
N SER A 2 -11.21 26.27 27.90
CA SER A 2 -10.44 25.42 26.97
C SER A 2 -11.00 25.57 25.56
N GLU A 3 -10.17 26.05 24.63
CA GLU A 3 -10.51 26.10 23.20
C GLU A 3 -10.75 24.68 22.67
N LYS A 4 -12.02 24.36 22.38
CA LYS A 4 -12.39 23.11 21.71
C LYS A 4 -11.87 23.14 20.27
N LYS A 5 -10.83 22.35 19.98
CA LYS A 5 -10.39 22.09 18.60
C LYS A 5 -11.47 21.30 17.85
N VAL A 6 -12.18 21.98 16.96
CA VAL A 6 -13.13 21.34 16.04
C VAL A 6 -12.35 20.72 14.88
N ARG A 7 -12.51 19.41 14.65
CA ARG A 7 -11.89 18.69 13.53
C ARG A 7 -12.80 18.80 12.31
N VAL A 8 -12.50 19.74 11.42
CA VAL A 8 -13.22 19.87 10.14
C VAL A 8 -12.64 18.90 9.11
N ILE A 9 -13.49 18.06 8.53
CA ILE A 9 -13.15 17.16 7.44
C ILE A 9 -13.70 17.76 6.15
N VAL A 10 -12.82 18.28 5.29
CA VAL A 10 -13.19 18.68 3.93
C VAL A 10 -13.07 17.44 3.04
N ASP A 11 -14.19 17.03 2.44
CA ASP A 11 -14.26 16.00 1.42
C ASP A 11 -14.99 16.57 0.19
N ALA A 12 -14.36 16.45 -0.97
CA ALA A 12 -14.96 16.84 -2.23
C ALA A 12 -15.46 15.56 -2.90
N GLU A 13 -16.78 15.39 -2.97
CA GLU A 13 -17.43 14.40 -3.84
C GLU A 13 -16.86 12.95 -3.70
N ASN A 14 -16.82 12.40 -2.48
CA ASN A 14 -16.31 11.04 -2.20
C ASN A 14 -14.86 10.78 -2.68
N TYR A 15 -14.03 11.82 -2.85
CA TYR A 15 -12.66 11.66 -3.33
C TYR A 15 -11.86 10.68 -2.47
N ARG A 16 -12.02 10.77 -1.14
CA ARG A 16 -11.27 9.91 -0.20
C ARG A 16 -11.57 8.43 -0.41
N GLN A 17 -12.84 8.08 -0.56
CA GLN A 17 -13.26 6.70 -0.79
C GLN A 17 -12.76 6.21 -2.16
N ARG A 18 -12.97 6.98 -3.23
CA ARG A 18 -12.48 6.65 -4.58
C ARG A 18 -10.97 6.44 -4.60
N ARG A 19 -10.23 7.28 -3.87
CA ARG A 19 -8.77 7.20 -3.74
C ARG A 19 -8.33 5.95 -2.97
N GLU A 20 -9.01 5.61 -1.89
CA GLU A 20 -8.71 4.40 -1.13
C GLU A 20 -8.93 3.14 -1.97
N GLU A 21 -10.07 3.03 -2.66
CA GLU A 21 -10.38 1.91 -3.56
C GLU A 21 -9.37 1.81 -4.71
N PHE A 22 -8.96 2.94 -5.28
CA PHE A 22 -7.90 2.98 -6.28
C PHE A 22 -6.58 2.43 -5.73
N LEU A 23 -6.14 2.90 -4.55
CA LEU A 23 -4.88 2.46 -3.94
C LEU A 23 -4.88 0.97 -3.59
N LYS A 24 -6.01 0.44 -3.10
CA LYS A 24 -6.16 -1.00 -2.85
C LYS A 24 -6.01 -1.80 -4.14
N ARG A 25 -6.72 -1.42 -5.20
CA ARG A 25 -6.62 -2.09 -6.52
C ARG A 25 -5.22 -2.01 -7.09
N LEU A 26 -4.56 -0.85 -6.99
CA LEU A 26 -3.18 -0.67 -7.42
C LEU A 26 -2.23 -1.58 -6.63
N ALA A 27 -2.38 -1.64 -5.31
CA ALA A 27 -1.56 -2.49 -4.43
C ALA A 27 -1.67 -3.96 -4.83
N PHE A 28 -2.88 -4.49 -5.00
CA PHE A 28 -3.09 -5.88 -5.43
C PHE A 28 -2.48 -6.15 -6.81
N LYS A 29 -2.72 -5.27 -7.79
CA LYS A 29 -2.14 -5.40 -9.13
C LYS A 29 -0.61 -5.44 -9.10
N MET A 30 0.01 -4.58 -8.29
CA MET A 30 1.47 -4.54 -8.15
C MET A 30 2.01 -5.72 -7.35
N GLY A 31 1.27 -6.21 -6.34
CA GLY A 31 1.59 -7.44 -5.62
C GLY A 31 1.63 -8.65 -6.55
N GLU A 32 0.59 -8.84 -7.36
CA GLU A 32 0.57 -9.90 -8.38
C GLU A 32 1.73 -9.77 -9.37
N LYS A 33 2.03 -8.55 -9.82
CA LYS A 33 3.20 -8.30 -10.68
C LYS A 33 4.51 -8.68 -9.98
N ALA A 34 4.68 -8.33 -8.71
CA ALA A 34 5.87 -8.66 -7.94
C ALA A 34 6.04 -10.18 -7.79
N LYS A 35 4.96 -10.91 -7.49
CA LYS A 35 4.97 -12.38 -7.41
C LYS A 35 5.34 -13.03 -8.74
N LYS A 36 4.67 -12.64 -9.82
CA LYS A 36 4.91 -13.19 -11.17
C LYS A 36 6.33 -12.92 -11.66
N THR A 37 6.82 -11.71 -11.48
CA THR A 37 8.16 -11.31 -11.95
C THR A 37 9.27 -11.69 -10.99
N ARG A 38 8.94 -12.07 -9.74
CA ARG A 38 9.88 -12.31 -8.64
C ARG A 38 10.83 -11.14 -8.40
N LYS A 39 10.38 -9.93 -8.75
CA LYS A 39 11.11 -8.66 -8.59
C LYS A 39 10.34 -7.70 -7.70
N THR A 40 11.07 -6.90 -6.95
CA THR A 40 10.50 -5.82 -6.14
C THR A 40 9.82 -4.80 -7.04
N VAL A 41 8.65 -4.32 -6.64
CA VAL A 41 7.89 -3.27 -7.32
C VAL A 41 7.73 -2.09 -6.37
N THR A 42 7.86 -0.88 -6.89
CA THR A 42 7.72 0.36 -6.13
C THR A 42 6.41 1.06 -6.47
N ILE A 43 5.76 1.64 -5.47
CA ILE A 43 4.62 2.55 -5.60
C ILE A 43 4.99 3.85 -4.89
N ASP A 44 4.57 4.99 -5.43
CA ASP A 44 4.77 6.33 -4.85
C ASP A 44 3.46 6.93 -4.31
N PRO A 45 2.92 6.39 -3.20
CA PRO A 45 1.78 6.97 -2.51
C PRO A 45 2.18 8.30 -1.85
N ARG A 46 1.36 9.35 -2.06
CA ARG A 46 1.74 10.73 -1.72
C ARG A 46 1.69 11.06 -0.24
N SER A 47 0.90 10.33 0.55
CA SER A 47 0.65 10.65 1.97
C SER A 47 0.94 9.46 2.88
N PRO A 48 1.19 9.68 4.19
CA PRO A 48 1.27 8.59 5.16
C PRO A 48 0.00 7.72 5.20
N HIS A 49 -1.17 8.32 4.97
CA HIS A 49 -2.44 7.60 4.89
C HIS A 49 -2.49 6.66 3.68
N ASP A 50 -2.09 7.16 2.52
CA ASP A 50 -2.02 6.37 1.28
C ASP A 50 -1.05 5.20 1.43
N ARG A 51 0.13 5.43 2.04
CA ARG A 51 1.10 4.38 2.37
C ARG A 51 0.48 3.30 3.23
N ARG A 52 -0.23 3.71 4.28
CA ARG A 52 -0.93 2.78 5.18
C ARG A 52 -1.97 1.95 4.43
N ILE A 53 -2.71 2.52 3.49
CA ILE A 53 -3.67 1.76 2.66
C ILE A 53 -2.97 0.65 1.89
N VAL A 54 -1.84 0.95 1.22
CA VAL A 54 -1.06 -0.05 0.46
C VAL A 54 -0.54 -1.16 1.38
N HIS A 55 0.05 -0.79 2.52
CA HIS A 55 0.55 -1.75 3.50
C HIS A 55 -0.55 -2.68 4.02
N LEU A 56 -1.72 -2.13 4.38
CA LEU A 56 -2.83 -2.91 4.90
C LEU A 56 -3.48 -3.79 3.82
N ALA A 57 -3.59 -3.31 2.59
CA ALA A 57 -4.14 -4.08 1.48
C ALA A 57 -3.36 -5.38 1.23
N LEU A 58 -2.02 -5.35 1.38
CA LEU A 58 -1.15 -6.50 1.12
C LEU A 58 -0.79 -7.30 2.38
N LYS A 59 -1.20 -6.88 3.58
CA LYS A 59 -0.79 -7.50 4.85
C LYS A 59 -1.15 -9.00 4.94
N GLY A 60 -2.24 -9.42 4.29
CA GLY A 60 -2.71 -10.80 4.32
C GLY A 60 -1.98 -11.75 3.37
N ASP A 61 -1.20 -11.23 2.43
CA ASP A 61 -0.47 -12.05 1.45
C ASP A 61 0.93 -12.39 1.97
N TYR A 62 1.12 -13.62 2.46
CA TYR A 62 2.40 -14.08 3.02
C TYR A 62 3.50 -14.28 1.96
N GLN A 63 3.14 -14.28 0.67
CA GLN A 63 4.09 -14.31 -0.43
C GLN A 63 4.69 -12.92 -0.69
N LEU A 64 4.20 -11.88 -0.01
CA LEU A 64 4.63 -10.49 -0.17
C LEU A 64 5.07 -9.88 1.16
N GLN A 65 6.04 -8.98 1.07
CA GLN A 65 6.42 -8.06 2.15
C GLN A 65 6.32 -6.63 1.64
N THR A 66 5.97 -5.69 2.50
CA THR A 66 5.95 -4.27 2.15
C THR A 66 6.86 -3.44 3.06
N LYS A 67 7.63 -2.51 2.49
CA LYS A 67 8.51 -1.58 3.23
C LYS A 67 8.32 -0.17 2.69
N SER A 68 8.19 0.82 3.57
CA SER A 68 8.26 2.23 3.16
C SER A 68 9.70 2.74 3.31
N ASP A 69 10.27 3.38 2.31
CA ASP A 69 11.61 3.98 2.35
C ASP A 69 11.65 5.37 1.72
N GLY A 70 12.60 6.21 2.15
CA GLY A 70 12.68 7.62 1.79
C GLY A 70 12.04 8.58 2.81
N GLU A 71 12.00 9.87 2.45
CA GLU A 71 11.65 10.98 3.34
C GLU A 71 10.48 11.83 2.83
N GLY A 72 9.63 12.29 3.74
CA GLY A 72 8.54 13.22 3.44
C GLY A 72 7.63 12.76 2.29
N PHE A 73 7.51 13.62 1.28
CA PHE A 73 6.73 13.38 0.05
C PHE A 73 7.38 12.40 -0.93
N PHE A 74 8.69 12.16 -0.80
CA PHE A 74 9.44 11.23 -1.64
C PHE A 74 9.49 9.81 -1.05
N LYS A 75 8.68 9.55 -0.02
CA LYS A 75 8.63 8.24 0.64
C LYS A 75 7.79 7.26 -0.16
N SER A 76 8.44 6.26 -0.73
CA SER A 76 7.84 5.21 -1.57
C SER A 76 7.54 3.94 -0.77
N VAL A 77 6.66 3.09 -1.31
CA VAL A 77 6.38 1.74 -0.79
C VAL A 77 6.94 0.71 -1.74
N PHE A 78 7.85 -0.12 -1.22
CA PHE A 78 8.41 -1.29 -1.88
C PHE A 78 7.55 -2.50 -1.56
N ILE A 79 7.13 -3.23 -2.60
CA ILE A 79 6.46 -4.52 -2.54
C ILE A 79 7.47 -5.58 -2.95
N ILE A 80 7.86 -6.42 -2.01
CA ILE A 80 8.97 -7.36 -2.12
C ILE A 80 8.40 -8.78 -2.14
N PRO A 81 8.60 -9.56 -3.21
CA PRO A 81 8.12 -10.94 -3.28
C PRO A 81 9.02 -11.89 -2.48
N ASN A 82 8.40 -12.79 -1.71
CA ASN A 82 9.07 -13.85 -0.99
C ASN A 82 9.18 -15.12 -1.85
N LYS A 83 10.31 -15.29 -2.52
CA LYS A 83 10.56 -16.40 -3.45
C LYS A 83 10.28 -17.77 -2.81
N LYS A 84 10.75 -18.01 -1.58
CA LYS A 84 10.57 -19.29 -0.87
C LYS A 84 9.09 -19.64 -0.66
N LYS A 85 8.25 -18.63 -0.36
CA LYS A 85 6.81 -18.83 -0.16
C LYS A 85 6.09 -19.09 -1.48
N ILE A 86 6.46 -18.35 -2.52
CA ILE A 86 5.91 -18.53 -3.87
C ILE A 86 6.21 -19.93 -4.40
N ASP A 87 7.45 -20.40 -4.26
CA ASP A 87 7.85 -21.73 -4.75
C ASP A 87 7.18 -22.87 -3.97
N LYS A 88 6.82 -22.63 -2.70
CA LYS A 88 6.08 -23.62 -1.90
C LYS A 88 4.64 -23.78 -2.40
N ASP A 89 3.93 -22.68 -2.59
CA ASP A 89 2.52 -22.73 -3.03
C ASP A 89 2.34 -23.24 -4.48
N GLN A 90 3.40 -23.27 -5.29
CA GLN A 90 3.36 -23.86 -6.64
C GLN A 90 3.56 -25.38 -6.65
N ASN A 91 4.04 -25.94 -5.54
CA ASN A 91 4.32 -27.38 -5.40
C ASN A 91 3.33 -28.09 -4.46
N ASP A 92 2.42 -27.35 -3.84
CA ASP A 92 1.27 -27.85 -3.06
C ASP A 92 0.03 -27.97 -3.97
#